data_AF-K5YGK0-F1
#
_entry.id   AF-K5YGK0-F1
#
_cell.length_a   1.000
_cell.length_b   1.000
_cell.length_c   1.000
_cell.angle_alpha   90.00
_cell.angle_beta   90.00
_cell.angle_gamma   90.00
#
_symmetry.space_group_name_H-M   'P 1'
#
loop_
_entity.id
_entity.type
_entity.pdbx_description
1 polymer ?
#
loop_
_entity_poly.entity_id
_entity_poly.type
_entity_poly.pdbx_seq_one_letter_code
_entity_poly.pdbx_strand_id
1 'polypeptide(L)'
;MTFRLTSTERAELEAAAELAGLTVSEYVRRRVLGRKVVAPRALTDAQTLAELRRLGGLVKHLATIGQGNPDDLRAALTELREAAVRIAT
;
A
#
# COMPACT_ATOMS: atom_id res chain seq x y z
N MET A 1 12.79 -28.46 -2.24
CA MET A 1 12.27 -29.00 -0.96
C MET A 1 10.85 -29.44 -1.21
N THR A 2 10.47 -30.63 -0.73
CA THR A 2 9.15 -31.21 -0.97
C THR A 2 8.44 -31.38 0.36
N PHE A 3 7.25 -30.82 0.50
CA PHE A 3 6.40 -30.96 1.69
C PHE A 3 5.21 -31.85 1.36
N ARG A 4 4.81 -32.68 2.31
CA ARG A 4 3.53 -33.39 2.24
C ARG A 4 2.47 -32.51 2.89
N LEU A 5 1.40 -32.25 2.14
CA LEU A 5 0.27 -31.45 2.54
C LEU A 5 -0.99 -32.25 2.25
N THR A 6 -1.98 -32.12 3.12
CA THR A 6 -3.36 -32.46 2.81
C THR A 6 -3.88 -31.52 1.70
N SER A 7 -4.98 -31.92 1.05
CA SER A 7 -5.60 -31.08 0.02
C SER A 7 -6.06 -29.73 0.59
N THR A 8 -6.52 -29.70 1.84
CA THR A 8 -6.96 -28.48 2.53
C THR A 8 -5.78 -27.52 2.78
N GLU A 9 -4.68 -28.01 3.35
CA GLU A 9 -3.48 -27.19 3.59
C GLU A 9 -2.90 -26.63 2.29
N ARG A 10 -2.95 -27.42 1.21
CA ARG A 10 -2.55 -26.95 -0.13
C ARG A 10 -3.41 -25.78 -0.59
N ALA A 11 -4.73 -25.92 -0.50
CA ALA A 11 -5.67 -24.88 -0.94
C ALA A 11 -5.50 -23.58 -0.12
N GLU A 12 -5.33 -23.69 1.19
CA GLU A 12 -5.06 -22.54 2.06
C GLU A 12 -3.75 -21.83 1.68
N LEU A 13 -2.71 -22.60 1.38
CA LEU A 13 -1.41 -22.07 0.98
C LEU A 13 -1.45 -21.38 -0.38
N GLU A 14 -2.18 -21.95 -1.35
CA GLU A 14 -2.41 -21.37 -2.67
C GLU A 14 -3.18 -20.06 -2.57
N ALA A 15 -4.27 -20.01 -1.81
CA ALA A 15 -5.05 -18.80 -1.58
C ALA A 15 -4.22 -17.70 -0.88
N ALA A 16 -3.42 -18.06 0.12
CA ALA A 16 -2.57 -17.10 0.83
C ALA A 16 -1.45 -16.55 -0.07
N ALA A 17 -0.88 -17.38 -0.95
CA ALA A 17 0.11 -16.96 -1.93
C ALA A 17 -0.49 -16.04 -2.99
N GLU A 18 -1.69 -16.36 -3.47
CA GLU A 18 -2.46 -15.54 -4.42
C GLU A 18 -2.80 -14.16 -3.84
N LEU A 19 -3.32 -14.10 -2.61
CA LEU A 19 -3.60 -12.85 -1.91
C LEU A 19 -2.33 -11.99 -1.72
N ALA A 20 -1.19 -12.65 -1.51
CA ALA A 20 0.11 -12.01 -1.42
C ALA A 20 0.74 -11.69 -2.79
N GLY A 21 0.11 -12.06 -3.91
CA GLY A 21 0.67 -11.91 -5.26
C GLY A 21 2.03 -12.59 -5.45
N LEU A 22 2.24 -13.73 -4.78
CA LEU A 22 3.47 -14.51 -4.82
C LEU A 22 3.19 -15.92 -5.36
N THR A 23 4.23 -16.57 -5.88
CA THR A 23 4.16 -18.02 -6.08
C THR A 23 4.13 -18.74 -4.73
N VAL A 24 3.49 -19.91 -4.66
CA VAL A 24 3.45 -20.76 -3.44
C VAL A 24 4.85 -20.96 -2.86
N SER A 25 5.83 -21.30 -3.72
CA SER A 25 7.21 -21.52 -3.30
C SER A 25 7.86 -20.27 -2.70
N GLU A 26 7.56 -19.09 -3.23
CA GLU A 26 8.09 -17.84 -2.68
C GLU A 26 7.41 -17.45 -1.38
N TYR A 27 6.08 -17.57 -1.31
CA TYR A 27 5.31 -17.34 -0.08
C TYR A 27 5.86 -18.19 1.08
N VAL A 28 6.04 -19.50 0.86
CA VAL A 28 6.63 -20.41 1.85
C VAL A 28 8.03 -19.98 2.26
N ARG A 29 8.94 -19.69 1.30
CA ARG A 29 10.30 -19.24 1.63
C ARG A 29 10.31 -17.97 2.46
N ARG A 30 9.45 -16.99 2.16
CA ARG A 30 9.35 -15.75 2.94
C ARG A 30 8.86 -16.04 4.36
N ARG A 31 7.78 -16.80 4.51
CA ARG A 31 7.20 -17.14 5.82
C ARG A 31 8.18 -17.92 6.70
N VAL A 32 8.82 -18.97 6.18
CA VAL A 32 9.76 -19.82 6.92
C VAL A 32 11.02 -19.05 7.35
N LEU A 33 11.49 -18.10 6.53
CA LEU A 33 12.65 -17.27 6.86
C LEU A 33 12.29 -15.99 7.66
N GLY A 34 11.04 -15.87 8.13
CA GLY A 34 10.58 -14.71 8.90
C GLY A 34 10.54 -13.40 8.11
N ARG A 35 10.55 -13.46 6.77
CA ARG A 35 10.49 -12.27 5.91
C ARG A 35 9.05 -11.76 5.81
N LYS A 36 8.90 -10.44 5.78
CA LYS A 36 7.60 -9.79 5.63
C LYS A 36 6.92 -10.21 4.30
N VAL A 37 5.68 -10.66 4.40
CA VAL A 37 4.79 -10.88 3.25
C VAL A 37 3.82 -9.70 3.24
N VAL A 38 3.93 -8.84 2.23
CA VAL A 38 3.08 -7.67 2.04
C VAL A 38 2.31 -7.91 0.76
N ALA A 39 0.99 -7.78 0.81
CA ALA A 39 0.17 -7.83 -0.40
C ALA A 39 0.62 -6.73 -1.37
N PRO A 40 0.74 -6.99 -2.69
CA PRO A 40 1.23 -6.00 -3.65
C PRO A 40 0.39 -4.72 -3.62
N ARG A 41 -0.94 -4.88 -3.49
CA ARG A 41 -1.87 -3.77 -3.31
C ARG A 41 -1.50 -2.90 -2.11
N ALA A 42 -1.22 -3.49 -0.95
CA ALA A 42 -0.80 -2.75 0.23
C ALA A 42 0.54 -2.00 0.06
N LEU A 43 1.45 -2.52 -0.78
CA LEU A 43 2.70 -1.82 -1.09
C LEU A 43 2.45 -0.61 -2.00
N THR A 44 1.63 -0.78 -3.04
CA THR A 44 1.22 0.30 -3.94
C THR A 44 0.46 1.38 -3.17
N ASP A 45 -0.52 1.00 -2.35
CA ASP A 45 -1.29 1.93 -1.52
C ASP A 45 -0.39 2.71 -0.56
N ALA A 46 0.61 2.06 0.04
CA ALA A 46 1.58 2.74 0.90
C ALA A 46 2.45 3.75 0.14
N GLN A 47 2.89 3.41 -1.08
CA GLN A 47 3.66 4.33 -1.93
C GLN A 47 2.81 5.52 -2.37
N THR A 48 1.57 5.27 -2.82
CA THR A 48 0.66 6.33 -3.23
C THR A 48 0.31 7.24 -2.05
N LEU A 49 0.07 6.68 -0.86
CA LEU A 49 -0.21 7.47 0.34
C LEU A 49 1.00 8.30 0.80
N ALA A 50 2.23 7.80 0.61
CA ALA A 50 3.44 8.57 0.87
C ALA A 50 3.53 9.79 -0.06
N GLU A 51 3.20 9.62 -1.35
CA GLU A 51 3.22 10.72 -2.31
C GLU A 51 2.11 11.75 -2.03
N LEU A 52 0.90 11.31 -1.66
CA LEU A 52 -0.17 12.23 -1.25
C LEU A 52 0.22 13.06 -0.03
N ARG A 53 0.90 12.47 0.95
CA ARG A 53 1.44 13.20 2.12
C ARG A 53 2.51 14.21 1.71
N ARG A 54 3.40 13.85 0.79
CA ARG A 54 4.42 14.76 0.25
C ARG A 54 3.77 15.97 -0.42
N LEU A 55 2.79 15.74 -1.29
CA LEU A 55 2.04 16.80 -1.97
C LEU A 55 1.30 17.68 -0.96
N GLY A 56 0.63 17.12 0.04
CA GLY A 56 -0.03 17.91 1.09
C GLY A 56 0.95 18.78 1.88
N GLY A 57 2.16 18.27 2.16
CA GLY A 57 3.24 19.04 2.77
C GLY A 57 3.72 20.22 1.91
N LEU A 58 3.81 20.03 0.59
CA LEU A 58 4.17 21.08 -0.36
C LEU A 58 3.09 22.17 -0.45
N VAL A 59 1.81 21.78 -0.55
CA VAL A 59 0.69 22.72 -0.56
C VAL A 59 0.62 23.52 0.75
N LYS A 60 0.81 22.86 1.89
CA LYS A 60 0.94 23.52 3.19
C LYS A 60 2.10 24.52 3.18
N HIS A 61 3.27 24.15 2.65
CA HIS A 61 4.43 25.03 2.61
C HIS A 61 4.14 26.30 1.78
N LEU A 62 3.55 26.16 0.59
CA LEU A 62 3.13 27.28 -0.26
C LEU A 62 2.20 28.23 0.48
N ALA A 63 1.20 27.69 1.19
CA ALA A 63 0.30 28.50 2.02
C ALA A 63 1.05 29.26 3.13
N THR A 64 2.01 28.61 3.80
CA THR A 64 2.82 29.24 4.87
C THR A 64 3.67 30.40 4.36
N ILE A 65 4.24 30.28 3.16
CA ILE A 65 5.09 31.33 2.56
C ILE A 65 4.29 32.38 1.78
N GLY A 66 2.94 32.31 1.81
CA GLY A 66 2.07 33.25 1.11
C GLY A 66 2.15 33.13 -0.42
N GLN A 67 2.50 31.97 -0.95
CA GLN A 67 2.60 31.72 -2.39
C GLN A 67 1.37 30.91 -2.87
N GLY A 68 0.77 31.36 -3.96
CA GLY A 68 -0.41 30.72 -4.55
C GLY A 68 -1.75 31.31 -4.10
N ASN A 69 -2.80 31.02 -4.87
CA ASN A 69 -4.15 31.46 -4.56
C ASN A 69 -4.72 30.64 -3.38
N PRO A 70 -5.20 31.28 -2.29
CA PRO A 70 -5.74 30.57 -1.12
C PRO A 70 -6.90 29.60 -1.42
N ASP A 71 -7.75 29.89 -2.40
CA ASP A 71 -8.85 29.00 -2.80
C ASP A 71 -8.33 27.75 -3.52
N ASP A 72 -7.36 27.91 -4.42
CA ASP A 72 -6.73 26.78 -5.11
C ASP A 72 -5.98 25.87 -4.13
N LEU A 73 -5.28 26.45 -3.15
CA LEU A 73 -4.57 25.68 -2.11
C LEU A 73 -5.56 24.91 -1.22
N ARG A 74 -6.71 25.51 -0.88
CA ARG A 74 -7.78 24.82 -0.12
C ARG A 74 -8.41 23.69 -0.92
N ALA A 75 -8.70 23.92 -2.20
CA ALA A 75 -9.22 22.91 -3.10
C ALA A 75 -8.25 21.72 -3.21
N ALA A 76 -6.97 22.00 -3.46
CA ALA A 76 -5.92 20.97 -3.54
C ALA A 76 -5.80 20.14 -2.25
N LEU A 77 -5.84 20.77 -1.07
CA LEU A 77 -5.82 20.03 0.20
C LEU A 77 -7.05 19.14 0.39
N THR A 78 -8.21 19.60 -0.07
CA THR A 78 -9.47 18.83 0.00
C THR A 78 -9.38 17.60 -0.90
N GLU A 79 -8.94 17.77 -2.15
CA GLU A 79 -8.76 16.67 -3.11
C GLU A 79 -7.73 15.64 -2.63
N LEU A 80 -6.59 16.10 -2.10
CA LEU A 80 -5.55 15.22 -1.56
C LEU A 80 -6.07 14.42 -0.35
N ARG A 81 -6.89 15.03 0.51
CA ARG A 81 -7.54 14.34 1.64
C ARG A 81 -8.50 13.26 1.15
N GLU A 82 -9.35 13.57 0.17
CA GLU A 82 -10.30 12.61 -0.39
C GLU A 82 -9.59 11.44 -1.08
N ALA A 83 -8.53 11.70 -1.84
CA ALA A 83 -7.70 10.67 -2.44
C ALA A 83 -7.07 9.75 -1.37
N ALA A 84 -6.57 10.32 -0.27
CA ALA A 84 -5.99 9.54 0.81
C ALA A 84 -7.02 8.64 1.51
N VAL A 85 -8.26 9.12 1.69
CA VAL A 85 -9.36 8.31 2.25
C VAL A 85 -9.68 7.12 1.36
N ARG A 86 -9.74 7.31 0.03
CA ARG A 86 -10.04 6.21 -0.93
C ARG A 86 -9.00 5.09 -0.93
N ILE A 87 -7.73 5.41 -0.60
CA ILE A 87 -6.62 4.46 -0.59
C ILE A 87 -6.46 3.77 0.78
N ALA A 88 -6.92 4.41 1.86
CA ALA A 88 -6.83 3.87 3.21
C ALA A 88 -7.93 2.86 3.56
N THR A 89 -8.92 2.67 2.67
CA THR A 89 -10.00 1.67 2.73
C THR A 89 -9.72 0.45 1.89
#